data_AF-T1A3S8-F1
#
_entry.id   AF-T1A3S8-F1
#
_cell.length_a   1.000
_cell.length_b   1.000
_cell.length_c   1.000
_cell.angle_alpha   90.00
_cell.angle_beta   90.00
_cell.angle_gamma   90.00
#
_symmetry.space_group_name_H-M   'P 1'
#
loop_
_entity.id
_entity.type
_entity.pdbx_description
1 polymer ?
#
loop_
_entity_poly.entity_id
_entity_poly.type
_entity_poly.pdbx_seq_one_letter_code
_entity_poly.pdbx_strand_id
1 'polypeptide(L)'
;GAQALAGVMGGADSAVSAGTRTVFLESAHFAPAAIMGVARRFGLHSDAAHRFERGVDPDLPERALERATALLLAVCGGRAGPLQRAELPGWIAPR
;
A
#
# COMPACT_ATOMS: atom_id res chain seq x y z
N GLY A 1 -6.87 -14.98 6.30
CA GLY A 1 -7.61 -13.94 7.05
C GLY A 1 -7.41 -12.59 6.39
N ALA A 2 -7.97 -11.52 6.98
CA ALA A 2 -7.67 -10.16 6.56
C ALA A 2 -6.17 -9.87 6.81
N GLN A 3 -5.51 -9.22 5.85
CA GLN A 3 -4.07 -8.96 5.91
C GLN A 3 -3.74 -7.57 6.49
N ALA A 4 -4.65 -6.61 6.33
CA ALA A 4 -4.47 -5.22 6.74
C ALA A 4 -5.83 -4.51 6.81
N LEU A 5 -5.84 -3.35 7.49
CA LEU A 5 -6.85 -2.32 7.31
C LEU A 5 -6.37 -1.40 6.19
N ALA A 6 -6.95 -1.55 4.99
CA ALA A 6 -6.51 -0.90 3.77
C ALA A 6 -6.27 0.60 3.94
N GLY A 7 -5.11 1.09 3.51
CA GLY A 7 -4.72 2.50 3.61
C GLY A 7 -4.48 3.02 5.03
N VAL A 8 -4.65 2.21 6.08
CA VAL A 8 -4.55 2.67 7.47
C VAL A 8 -3.40 1.97 8.22
N MET A 9 -3.43 0.64 8.30
CA MET A 9 -2.48 -0.12 9.10
C MET A 9 -2.35 -1.56 8.62
N GLY A 10 -1.13 -2.11 8.62
CA GLY A 10 -0.88 -3.53 8.38
C GLY A 10 -1.40 -4.42 9.52
N GLY A 11 -1.64 -5.70 9.23
CA GLY A 11 -1.94 -6.71 10.25
C GLY A 11 -0.68 -7.17 10.98
N ALA A 12 -0.81 -7.55 12.25
CA ALA A 12 0.32 -8.07 13.02
C ALA A 12 0.85 -9.39 12.44
N ASP A 13 -0.04 -10.29 12.01
CA ASP A 13 0.31 -11.61 11.47
C ASP A 13 0.98 -11.55 10.08
N SER A 14 0.78 -10.45 9.35
CA SER A 14 1.32 -10.23 8.00
C SER A 14 2.53 -9.30 8.00
N ALA A 15 2.92 -8.75 9.15
CA ALA A 15 4.02 -7.82 9.26
C ALA A 15 5.37 -8.48 8.93
N VAL A 16 6.26 -7.72 8.30
CA VAL A 16 7.65 -8.12 8.11
C VAL A 16 8.34 -8.26 9.47
N SER A 17 9.04 -9.36 9.68
CA SER A 17 9.80 -9.65 10.89
C SER A 17 11.26 -9.99 10.55
N ALA A 18 12.08 -10.20 11.58
CA ALA A 18 13.47 -10.63 11.39
C ALA A 18 13.62 -11.96 10.63
N GLY A 19 12.58 -12.81 10.65
CA GLY A 19 12.57 -14.08 9.92
C GLY A 19 12.08 -14.00 8.47
N THR A 20 11.54 -12.85 8.04
CA THR A 20 10.94 -12.71 6.71
C THR A 20 12.01 -12.77 5.62
N ARG A 21 11.81 -13.67 4.65
CA ARG A 21 12.71 -13.82 3.48
C ARG A 21 12.04 -13.50 2.15
N THR A 22 10.71 -13.46 2.14
CA THR A 22 9.90 -13.17 0.96
C THR A 22 8.87 -12.14 1.35
N VAL A 23 8.74 -11.09 0.54
CA VAL A 23 7.78 -10.01 0.77
C VAL A 23 6.87 -9.85 -0.43
N PHE A 24 5.62 -9.50 -0.15
CA PHE A 24 4.71 -8.93 -1.14
C PHE A 24 4.67 -7.43 -0.90
N LEU A 25 5.10 -6.64 -1.89
CA LEU A 25 5.15 -5.19 -1.80
C LEU A 25 3.90 -4.59 -2.43
N GLU A 26 3.06 -3.94 -1.62
CA GLU A 26 1.83 -3.29 -2.08
C GLU A 26 2.08 -1.80 -2.35
N SER A 27 1.60 -1.32 -3.49
CA SER A 27 1.41 0.11 -3.76
C SER A 27 0.02 0.30 -4.35
N ALA A 28 -0.79 1.14 -3.71
CA ALA A 28 -2.21 1.22 -4.01
C ALA A 28 -2.70 2.68 -3.97
N HIS A 29 -3.78 2.93 -4.71
CA HIS A 29 -4.63 4.09 -4.56
C HIS A 29 -5.93 3.66 -3.90
N PHE A 30 -6.32 4.35 -2.83
CA PHE A 30 -7.65 4.22 -2.23
C PHE A 30 -8.41 5.53 -2.42
N ALA A 31 -9.66 5.44 -2.87
CA ALA A 31 -10.51 6.61 -2.98
C ALA A 31 -10.64 7.28 -1.60
N PRO A 32 -10.43 8.60 -1.46
CA PRO A 32 -10.46 9.27 -0.15
C PRO A 32 -11.76 9.02 0.62
N ALA A 33 -12.89 8.98 -0.09
CA ALA A 33 -14.20 8.68 0.48
C ALA A 33 -14.29 7.29 1.15
N ALA A 34 -13.48 6.32 0.72
CA ALA A 34 -13.43 5.00 1.32
C ALA A 34 -12.55 4.92 2.60
N ILE A 35 -11.61 5.86 2.76
CA ILE A 35 -10.63 5.84 3.87
C ILE A 35 -10.95 6.88 4.94
N MET A 36 -11.62 7.97 4.59
CA MET A 36 -11.89 9.12 5.46
C MET A 36 -12.51 8.71 6.80
N GLY A 37 -11.80 9.02 7.89
CA GLY A 37 -12.26 8.79 9.26
C GLY A 37 -12.11 7.35 9.76
N VAL A 38 -11.64 6.42 8.93
CA VAL A 38 -11.39 5.02 9.33
C VAL A 38 -10.31 4.97 10.41
N ALA A 39 -9.19 5.66 10.20
CA ALA A 39 -8.12 5.78 11.19
C ALA A 39 -8.63 6.29 12.55
N ARG A 40 -9.41 7.38 12.53
CA ARG A 40 -10.01 7.96 13.74
C ARG A 40 -10.94 6.99 14.45
N ARG A 41 -11.76 6.24 13.71
CA ARG A 41 -12.70 5.25 14.28
C ARG A 41 -12.00 4.16 15.10
N PHE A 42 -10.80 3.77 14.70
CA PHE A 42 -10.02 2.72 15.36
C PHE A 42 -8.87 3.27 16.22
N GLY A 43 -8.71 4.60 16.33
CA GLY A 43 -7.58 5.21 17.04
C GLY A 43 -6.21 5.00 16.38
N LEU A 44 -6.18 4.61 15.10
CA LEU A 44 -4.97 4.23 14.36
C LEU A 44 -4.50 5.37 13.46
N HIS A 45 -3.72 6.30 14.03
CA HIS A 45 -3.19 7.44 13.28
C HIS A 45 -1.84 7.08 12.67
N SER A 46 -1.80 6.95 11.35
CA SER A 46 -0.58 6.71 10.58
C SER A 46 -0.41 7.75 9.49
N ASP A 47 0.83 7.97 9.04
CA ASP A 47 1.10 8.82 7.88
C ASP A 47 0.37 8.33 6.63
N ALA A 48 0.25 7.01 6.45
CA ALA A 48 -0.44 6.42 5.32
C ALA A 48 -1.91 6.83 5.32
N ALA A 49 -2.61 6.65 6.46
CA ALA A 49 -4.00 7.09 6.61
C ALA A 49 -4.13 8.59 6.30
N HIS A 50 -3.28 9.43 6.88
CA HIS A 50 -3.35 10.88 6.66
C HIS A 50 -3.19 11.26 5.18
N ARG A 51 -2.27 10.59 4.45
CA ARG A 51 -2.09 10.83 3.01
C ARG A 51 -3.30 10.36 2.20
N PHE A 52 -3.82 9.17 2.46
CA PHE A 52 -4.97 8.63 1.72
C PHE A 52 -6.26 9.42 1.98
N GLU A 53 -6.49 9.92 3.19
CA GLU A 53 -7.64 10.78 3.51
C GLU A 53 -7.63 12.09 2.71
N ARG A 54 -6.45 12.60 2.33
CA ARG A 54 -6.28 13.84 1.56
C ARG A 54 -6.18 13.63 0.06
N GLY A 55 -6.18 12.38 -0.39
CA GLY A 55 -5.96 12.01 -1.79
C GLY A 55 -4.48 11.80 -2.10
N VAL A 56 -4.20 10.64 -2.68
CA VAL A 56 -2.93 10.32 -3.32
C VAL A 56 -3.21 10.18 -4.82
N ASP A 57 -2.30 10.71 -5.63
CA ASP A 57 -2.38 10.63 -7.09
C ASP A 57 -2.64 9.18 -7.55
N PRO A 58 -3.76 8.93 -8.27
CA PRO A 58 -4.14 7.59 -8.73
C PRO A 58 -3.16 6.97 -9.74
N ASP A 59 -2.35 7.77 -10.44
CA ASP A 59 -1.38 7.30 -11.43
C ASP A 59 0.01 7.02 -10.82
N LEU A 60 0.20 7.34 -9.53
CA LEU A 60 1.45 7.16 -8.81
C LEU A 60 1.81 5.71 -8.41
N PRO A 61 0.88 4.78 -8.12
CA PRO A 61 1.20 3.49 -7.51
C PRO A 61 2.27 2.68 -8.25
N GLU A 62 2.17 2.57 -9.57
CA GLU A 62 3.15 1.81 -10.36
C GLU A 62 4.56 2.42 -10.27
N ARG A 63 4.68 3.73 -10.43
CA ARG A 63 5.96 4.44 -10.34
C ARG A 63 6.56 4.35 -8.93
N ALA A 64 5.72 4.45 -7.90
CA ALA A 64 6.15 4.31 -6.52
C ALA A 64 6.62 2.88 -6.22
N LEU A 65 5.91 1.86 -6.74
CA LEU A 65 6.25 0.46 -6.58
C LEU A 65 7.61 0.14 -7.23
N GLU A 66 7.85 0.61 -8.45
CA GLU A 66 9.13 0.42 -9.14
C GLU A 66 10.29 1.06 -8.37
N ARG A 67 10.10 2.29 -7.88
CA ARG A 67 11.13 2.98 -7.07
C ARG A 67 11.40 2.25 -5.76
N ALA A 68 10.36 1.81 -5.06
CA ALA A 68 10.48 1.07 -3.81
C ALA A 68 11.15 -0.31 -4.03
N THR A 69 10.81 -1.00 -5.12
CA THR A 69 11.41 -2.27 -5.51
C THR A 69 12.91 -2.10 -5.79
N ALA A 70 13.30 -1.08 -6.56
CA ALA A 70 14.70 -0.79 -6.83
C ALA A 70 15.51 -0.51 -5.54
N LEU A 71 14.93 0.23 -4.58
CA LEU A 71 15.54 0.46 -3.28
C LEU A 71 15.67 -0.83 -2.46
N LEU A 72 14.62 -1.65 -2.44
CA LEU A 72 14.62 -2.91 -1.72
C LEU A 72 15.70 -3.85 -2.25
N LEU A 73 15.84 -3.99 -3.58
CA LEU A 73 16.90 -4.79 -4.18
C LEU A 73 18.29 -4.23 -3.91
N ALA A 74 18.48 -2.92 -3.94
CA ALA A 74 19.77 -2.29 -3.66
C ALA A 74 20.25 -2.48 -2.21
N VAL A 75 19.31 -2.47 -1.26
CA VAL A 75 19.62 -2.54 0.18
C VAL A 75 19.62 -3.99 0.69
N CYS A 76 18.62 -4.78 0.29
CA CYS A 76 18.37 -6.12 0.83
C CYS A 76 18.80 -7.23 -0.13
N GLY A 77 19.06 -6.93 -1.41
CA GLY A 77 19.25 -7.93 -2.45
C GLY A 77 17.95 -8.66 -2.82
N GLY A 78 18.10 -9.84 -3.42
CA GLY A 78 16.97 -10.70 -3.81
C GLY A 78 16.59 -10.60 -5.29
N ARG A 79 15.36 -11.01 -5.60
CA ARG A 79 14.83 -11.04 -6.98
C ARG A 79 13.38 -10.55 -6.98
N ALA A 80 13.09 -9.56 -7.82
CA ALA A 80 11.74 -9.09 -8.03
C ALA A 80 10.93 -10.08 -8.90
N GLY A 81 9.66 -10.27 -8.54
CA GLY A 81 8.68 -10.96 -9.38
C GLY A 81 8.04 -10.00 -10.41
N PRO A 82 7.12 -10.51 -11.25
CA PRO A 82 6.37 -9.66 -12.17
C PRO A 82 5.42 -8.72 -11.42
N LEU A 83 5.22 -7.51 -11.96
CA LEU A 83 4.21 -6.58 -11.49
C LEU A 83 2.81 -7.20 -11.65
N GLN A 84 1.98 -7.08 -10.61
CA GLN A 84 0.58 -7.48 -10.61
C GLN A 84 -0.29 -6.24 -10.44
N ARG A 85 -1.25 -6.04 -11.35
CA ARG A 85 -2.19 -4.93 -11.31
C ARG A 85 -3.60 -5.46 -11.10
N ALA A 86 -4.31 -4.86 -10.15
CA ALA A 86 -5.71 -5.14 -9.88
C ALA A 86 -6.43 -3.81 -9.67
N GLU A 87 -7.54 -3.63 -10.37
CA GLU A 87 -8.35 -2.41 -10.34
C GLU A 87 -9.82 -2.79 -10.21
N LEU A 88 -10.62 -1.92 -9.61
CA LEU A 88 -12.07 -2.11 -9.55
C LEU A 88 -12.66 -1.95 -10.96
N PRO A 89 -13.52 -2.88 -11.42
CA PRO A 89 -14.16 -2.76 -12.73
C PRO A 89 -14.89 -1.43 -12.89
N GLY A 90 -14.59 -0.69 -13.96
CA GLY A 90 -15.22 0.60 -14.26
C GLY A 90 -14.73 1.78 -13.41
N TRP A 91 -13.74 1.59 -12.54
CA TRP A 91 -13.03 2.71 -11.93
C TRP A 91 -12.23 3.44 -13.01
N ILE A 92 -12.37 4.77 -13.02
CA ILE A 92 -11.60 5.67 -13.87
C ILE A 92 -10.96 6.67 -12.92
N ALA A 93 -9.64 6.79 -12.95
CA ALA A 93 -8.92 7.81 -12.21
C ALA A 93 -9.57 9.19 -12.47
N PRO A 94 -10.01 9.92 -11.44
CA PRO A 94 -10.37 11.32 -11.63
C PRO A 94 -9.13 12.06 -12.13
N ARG A 95 -9.21 12.62 -13.34
CA ARG A 95 -8.16 13.43 -13.97
C ARG A 95 -7.99 14.77 -13.28
#